data_AF-A0A5C3KDA6-F1
#
_entry.id   AF-A0A5C3KDA6-F1
#
_cell.length_a   1.000
_cell.length_b   1.000
_cell.length_c   1.000
_cell.angle_alpha   90.00
_cell.angle_beta   90.00
_cell.angle_gamma   90.00
#
_symmetry.space_group_name_H-M   'P 1'
#
loop_
_entity.id
_entity.type
_entity.pdbx_description
1 polymer ?
#
loop_
_entity_poly.entity_id
_entity_poly.type
_entity_poly.pdbx_seq_one_letter_code
_entity_poly.pdbx_strand_id
1 'polypeptide(L)'
;MRLALAQLKDTSAGYLFSQSPIKSSLPPPVIPTIEFSPMKPSGSKPAQKRQFTREEVDELLMEKEAKANFWKGTAMQQQAVLVMQGLYTGRVRKQLQAKEVKQGKKTNLKVTRDGLGRVLTMPELMEETAAIEQAQEQATREKDERRQARADHAARLEDWKAKMDERDVKNEKHKQSWVDAVNKWTEARSNAKAAGHKLKDWDAKNPKPKRKAPEFCDLPKIPKPKAASTQVEDNECEHIAIEGIIDSESDED
;
A
#
# COMPACT_ATOMS: atom_id res chain seq x y z
N MET A 1 26.05 -30.76 22.29
CA MET A 1 24.72 -30.11 22.26
C MET A 1 24.60 -28.85 23.13
N ARG A 2 25.09 -28.81 24.40
CA ARG A 2 24.92 -27.62 25.27
C ARG A 2 25.53 -26.31 24.72
N LEU A 3 26.64 -26.37 24.00
CA LEU A 3 27.26 -25.17 23.39
C LEU A 3 26.42 -24.56 22.26
N ALA A 4 25.75 -25.39 21.45
CA ALA A 4 24.90 -24.90 20.36
C ALA A 4 23.63 -24.19 20.87
N LEU A 5 23.08 -24.62 22.01
CA LEU A 5 21.94 -23.96 22.64
C LEU A 5 22.30 -22.58 23.21
N ALA A 6 23.50 -22.42 23.77
CA ALA A 6 23.98 -21.12 24.23
C ALA A 6 24.14 -20.15 23.06
N GLN A 7 24.72 -20.62 21.95
CA GLN A 7 24.88 -19.81 20.74
C GLN A 7 23.54 -19.42 20.10
N LEU A 8 22.52 -20.28 20.11
CA LEU A 8 21.21 -19.92 19.56
C LEU A 8 20.45 -18.90 20.41
N LYS A 9 20.67 -18.86 21.72
CA LYS A 9 19.99 -17.93 22.64
C LYS A 9 20.30 -16.46 22.31
N ASP A 10 21.50 -16.19 21.81
CA ASP A 10 21.96 -14.85 21.44
C ASP A 10 21.58 -14.44 20.00
N THR A 11 20.93 -15.34 19.25
CA THR A 11 20.44 -15.04 17.89
C THR A 11 19.01 -14.49 17.92
N SER A 12 18.54 -13.97 16.79
CA SER A 12 17.14 -13.58 16.60
C SER A 12 16.15 -14.74 16.79
N ALA A 13 16.62 -16.00 16.82
CA ALA A 13 15.81 -17.19 17.09
C ALA A 13 15.75 -17.58 18.57
N GLY A 14 16.36 -16.80 19.48
CA GLY A 14 16.36 -17.09 20.92
C GLY A 14 14.97 -17.21 21.53
N TYR A 15 13.96 -16.58 20.94
CA TYR A 15 12.56 -16.69 21.38
C TYR A 15 11.99 -18.11 21.27
N LEU A 16 12.54 -18.98 20.42
CA LEU A 16 12.11 -20.38 20.30
C LEU A 16 12.45 -21.21 21.55
N PHE A 17 13.40 -20.74 22.37
CA PHE A 17 13.83 -21.40 23.60
C PHE A 17 13.40 -20.65 24.86
N SER A 18 12.80 -19.46 24.70
CA SER A 18 12.24 -18.73 25.82
C SER A 18 10.90 -19.33 26.20
N GLN A 19 10.68 -19.56 27.50
CA GLN A 19 9.37 -19.93 28.02
C GLN A 19 8.40 -18.72 28.06
N SER A 20 8.90 -17.50 27.85
CA SER A 20 8.06 -16.31 27.82
C SER A 20 7.23 -16.25 26.52
N PRO A 21 5.96 -15.84 26.58
CA PRO A 21 5.17 -15.55 25.38
C PRO A 21 5.89 -14.58 24.44
N ILE A 22 5.74 -14.79 23.13
CA ILE A 22 6.28 -13.88 22.11
C ILE A 22 5.63 -12.51 22.33
N LYS A 23 6.44 -11.47 22.53
CA LYS A 23 5.98 -10.08 22.65
C LYS A 23 5.92 -9.41 21.28
N SER A 24 5.02 -8.44 21.13
CA SER A 24 4.93 -7.68 19.87
C SER A 24 6.19 -6.88 19.53
N SER A 25 7.00 -6.55 20.53
CA SER A 25 8.24 -5.77 20.41
C SER A 25 9.40 -6.53 19.75
N LEU A 26 9.33 -7.86 19.66
CA LEU A 26 10.40 -8.65 19.04
C LEU A 26 10.29 -8.56 17.51
N PRO A 27 11.35 -8.24 16.75
CA PRO A 27 11.29 -8.18 15.30
C PRO A 27 11.02 -9.56 14.67
N PRO A 28 10.43 -9.63 13.46
CA PRO A 28 10.20 -10.90 12.80
C PRO A 28 11.53 -11.42 12.25
N PRO A 29 11.71 -12.75 12.15
CA PRO A 29 12.90 -13.28 11.49
C PRO A 29 12.95 -12.74 10.06
N VAL A 30 14.07 -12.12 9.70
CA VAL A 30 14.32 -11.69 8.32
C VAL A 30 14.70 -12.93 7.53
N ILE A 31 13.82 -13.33 6.62
CA ILE A 31 14.06 -14.48 5.77
C ILE A 31 14.72 -13.95 4.49
N PRO A 32 15.98 -14.31 4.20
CA PRO A 32 16.67 -13.79 3.02
C PRO A 32 15.95 -14.25 1.76
N THR A 33 15.63 -13.31 0.87
CA THR A 33 15.15 -13.64 -0.47
C THR A 33 16.34 -14.07 -1.31
N ILE A 34 16.29 -15.30 -1.84
CA ILE A 34 17.32 -15.78 -2.77
C ILE A 34 17.10 -15.06 -4.10
N GLU A 35 18.03 -14.20 -4.49
CA GLU A 35 18.02 -13.62 -5.83
C GLU A 35 18.34 -14.70 -6.86
N PHE A 36 17.50 -14.80 -7.91
CA PHE A 36 17.76 -15.67 -9.04
C PHE A 36 18.86 -15.07 -9.92
N SER A 37 20.10 -15.06 -9.42
CA SER A 37 21.27 -14.76 -10.25
C SER A 37 21.56 -15.99 -11.11
N PRO A 38 21.98 -15.82 -12.39
CA PRO A 38 22.59 -16.91 -13.15
C PRO A 38 23.71 -17.52 -12.31
N MET A 39 23.60 -18.81 -11.98
CA MET A 39 24.66 -19.51 -11.26
C MET A 39 25.88 -19.53 -12.17
N LYS A 40 26.92 -18.79 -11.80
CA LYS A 40 28.22 -18.93 -12.44
C LYS A 40 28.67 -20.38 -12.17
N PRO A 41 28.99 -21.18 -13.19
CA PRO A 41 29.51 -22.53 -12.96
C PRO A 41 30.82 -22.40 -12.18
N SER A 42 30.77 -22.74 -10.88
CA SER A 42 31.92 -22.68 -10.00
C SER A 42 32.85 -23.84 -10.32
N GLY A 43 33.89 -23.58 -11.11
CA GLY A 43 35.10 -24.41 -11.20
C GLY A 43 34.89 -25.89 -11.51
N SER A 44 33.85 -26.28 -12.24
CA SER A 44 33.73 -27.67 -12.68
C SER A 44 34.89 -27.98 -13.62
N LYS A 45 35.67 -29.02 -13.29
CA LYS A 45 36.73 -29.55 -14.16
C LYS A 45 36.17 -29.69 -15.58
N PRO A 46 36.95 -29.37 -16.63
CA PRO A 46 36.47 -29.45 -18.00
C PRO A 46 35.90 -30.85 -18.24
N ALA A 47 34.61 -30.92 -18.57
CA ALA A 47 33.97 -32.18 -18.90
C ALA A 47 34.75 -32.83 -20.06
N GLN A 48 34.94 -34.15 -19.99
CA GLN A 48 35.53 -34.90 -21.12
C GLN A 48 34.72 -34.58 -22.38
N LYS A 49 35.42 -34.24 -23.47
CA LYS A 49 34.82 -33.92 -24.76
C LYS A 49 34.13 -35.17 -25.32
N ARG A 50 32.87 -35.38 -24.98
CA ARG A 50 32.00 -36.36 -25.63
C ARG A 50 31.47 -35.74 -26.92
N GLN A 51 31.50 -36.50 -28.00
CA GLN A 51 30.81 -36.14 -29.23
C GLN A 51 29.36 -36.56 -29.06
N PHE A 52 28.44 -35.61 -29.19
CA PHE A 52 27.00 -35.84 -29.16
C PHE A 52 26.44 -35.67 -30.56
N THR A 53 25.44 -36.45 -30.92
CA THR A 53 24.64 -36.18 -32.12
C THR A 53 23.75 -34.95 -31.89
N ARG A 54 23.26 -34.33 -32.96
CA ARG A 54 22.39 -33.14 -32.84
C ARG A 54 21.11 -33.45 -32.06
N GLU A 55 20.52 -34.61 -32.30
CA GLU A 55 19.29 -35.06 -31.64
C GLU A 55 19.50 -35.22 -30.12
N GLU A 56 20.61 -35.84 -29.71
CA GLU A 56 20.97 -35.98 -28.29
C GLU A 56 21.16 -34.61 -27.61
N VAL A 57 21.73 -33.62 -28.32
CA VAL A 57 21.91 -32.27 -27.77
C VAL A 57 20.56 -31.59 -27.57
N ASP A 58 19.65 -31.69 -28.54
CA ASP A 58 18.32 -31.09 -28.45
C ASP A 58 17.49 -31.71 -27.32
N GLU A 59 17.55 -33.04 -27.15
CA GLU A 59 16.91 -33.75 -26.02
C GLU A 59 17.48 -33.32 -24.67
N LEU A 60 18.81 -33.27 -24.55
CA LEU A 60 19.47 -32.83 -23.32
C LEU A 60 19.15 -31.37 -22.98
N LEU A 61 19.07 -30.49 -23.98
CA LEU A 61 18.67 -29.10 -23.78
C LEU A 61 17.23 -29.02 -23.24
N MET A 62 16.30 -29.73 -23.87
CA MET A 62 14.91 -29.78 -23.39
C MET A 62 14.81 -30.30 -21.94
N GLU A 63 15.52 -31.38 -21.59
CA GLU A 63 15.52 -31.92 -20.23
C GLU A 63 16.08 -30.90 -19.21
N LYS A 64 17.18 -30.23 -19.56
CA LYS A 64 17.81 -29.22 -18.69
C LYS A 64 16.92 -27.99 -18.52
N GLU A 65 16.27 -27.54 -19.59
CA GLU A 65 15.31 -26.44 -19.54
C GLU A 65 14.09 -26.79 -18.69
N ALA A 66 13.51 -27.98 -18.88
CA ALA A 66 12.39 -28.47 -18.08
C ALA A 66 12.75 -28.52 -16.59
N LYS A 67 13.94 -29.05 -16.26
CA LYS A 67 14.46 -29.09 -14.88
C LYS A 67 14.67 -27.69 -14.31
N ALA A 68 15.28 -26.78 -15.08
CA ALA A 68 15.52 -25.40 -14.65
C ALA A 68 14.19 -24.66 -14.39
N ASN A 69 13.21 -24.82 -15.27
CA ASN A 69 11.87 -24.25 -15.13
C ASN A 69 11.14 -24.83 -13.92
N PHE A 70 11.25 -26.13 -13.65
CA PHE A 70 10.71 -26.76 -12.45
C PHE A 70 11.26 -26.12 -11.18
N TRP A 71 12.60 -26.06 -11.02
CA TRP A 71 13.22 -25.47 -9.84
C TRP A 71 12.92 -23.98 -9.69
N LYS A 72 12.86 -23.24 -10.80
CA LYS A 72 12.44 -21.83 -10.81
C LYS A 72 11.02 -21.68 -10.28
N GLY A 73 10.09 -22.52 -10.76
CA GLY A 73 8.69 -22.53 -10.30
C GLY A 73 8.58 -22.84 -8.81
N THR A 74 9.26 -23.88 -8.33
CA THR A 74 9.30 -24.24 -6.89
C THR A 74 9.85 -23.10 -6.03
N ALA A 75 10.95 -22.47 -6.46
CA ALA A 75 11.55 -21.38 -5.71
C ALA A 75 10.65 -20.13 -5.70
N MET A 76 9.98 -19.81 -6.81
CA MET A 76 8.96 -18.74 -6.85
C MET A 76 7.80 -19.04 -5.89
N GLN A 77 7.33 -20.28 -5.84
CA GLN A 77 6.27 -20.70 -4.92
C GLN A 77 6.71 -20.54 -3.45
N GLN A 78 7.94 -20.96 -3.11
CA GLN A 78 8.48 -20.78 -1.77
C GLN A 78 8.59 -19.29 -1.39
N GLN A 79 9.09 -18.45 -2.30
CA GLN A 79 9.13 -16.99 -2.07
C GLN A 79 7.74 -16.40 -1.85
N ALA A 80 6.74 -16.82 -2.63
CA ALA A 80 5.36 -16.37 -2.46
C ALA A 80 4.81 -16.76 -1.06
N VAL A 81 5.04 -18.00 -0.62
CA VAL A 81 4.64 -18.46 0.72
C VAL A 81 5.32 -17.64 1.81
N LEU A 82 6.61 -17.36 1.68
CA LEU A 82 7.36 -16.54 2.64
C LEU A 82 6.82 -15.11 2.74
N VAL A 83 6.49 -14.49 1.60
CA VAL A 83 5.88 -13.15 1.57
C VAL A 83 4.51 -13.18 2.27
N MET A 84 3.66 -14.18 1.97
CA MET A 84 2.36 -14.33 2.63
C MET A 84 2.50 -14.55 4.14
N GLN A 85 3.45 -15.38 4.58
CA GLN A 85 3.74 -15.60 5.99
C GLN A 85 4.24 -14.30 6.67
N GLY A 86 5.07 -13.51 5.99
CA GLY A 86 5.49 -12.18 6.45
C GLY A 86 4.31 -11.23 6.68
N LEU A 87 3.38 -11.18 5.71
CA LEU A 87 2.16 -10.36 5.83
C LEU A 87 1.26 -10.84 6.98
N TYR A 88 1.05 -12.16 7.09
CA TYR A 88 0.23 -12.76 8.14
C TYR A 88 0.82 -12.49 9.53
N THR A 89 2.11 -12.79 9.73
CA THR A 89 2.80 -12.55 11.01
C THR A 89 2.81 -11.06 11.38
N GLY A 90 2.94 -10.17 10.39
CA GLY A 90 2.77 -8.73 10.59
C GLY A 90 1.38 -8.37 11.13
N ARG A 91 0.30 -8.93 10.57
CA ARG A 91 -1.08 -8.71 11.07
C ARG A 91 -1.27 -9.24 12.49
N VAL A 92 -0.84 -10.48 12.76
CA VAL A 92 -0.94 -11.11 14.09
C VAL A 92 -0.21 -10.28 15.15
N ARG A 93 0.97 -9.76 14.82
CA ARG A 93 1.74 -8.92 15.75
C ARG A 93 1.11 -7.58 16.03
N LYS A 94 0.50 -6.93 15.02
CA LYS A 94 -0.30 -5.71 15.25
C LYS A 94 -1.46 -5.97 16.20
N GLN A 95 -2.16 -7.11 16.03
CA GLN A 95 -3.23 -7.51 16.95
C GLN A 95 -2.70 -7.79 18.36
N LEU A 96 -1.55 -8.45 18.47
CA LEU A 96 -0.89 -8.69 19.75
C LEU A 96 -0.49 -7.39 20.42
N GLN A 97 0.12 -6.45 19.69
CA GLN A 97 0.46 -5.12 20.17
C GLN A 97 -0.78 -4.36 20.67
N ALA A 98 -1.87 -4.39 19.90
CA ALA A 98 -3.12 -3.77 20.32
C ALA A 98 -3.66 -4.40 21.62
N LYS A 99 -3.56 -5.72 21.77
CA LYS A 99 -3.93 -6.43 23.01
C LYS A 99 -3.02 -6.04 24.18
N GLU A 100 -1.70 -6.00 23.99
CA GLU A 100 -0.72 -5.59 25.00
C GLU A 100 -0.95 -4.13 25.45
N VAL A 101 -1.19 -3.22 24.50
CA VAL A 101 -1.52 -1.81 24.79
C VAL A 101 -2.87 -1.71 25.49
N LYS A 102 -3.88 -2.49 25.10
CA LYS A 102 -5.19 -2.51 25.76
C LYS A 102 -5.08 -3.04 27.19
N GLN A 103 -4.28 -4.07 27.43
CA GLN A 103 -4.01 -4.57 28.77
C GLN A 103 -3.30 -3.51 29.63
N GLY A 104 -2.36 -2.75 29.06
CA GLY A 104 -1.72 -1.61 29.74
C GLY A 104 -2.65 -0.42 30.01
N LYS A 105 -3.58 -0.12 29.08
CA LYS A 105 -4.55 1.00 29.19
C LYS A 105 -5.80 0.67 29.99
N LYS A 106 -6.11 -0.61 30.24
CA LYS A 106 -7.08 -1.01 31.26
C LYS A 106 -6.50 -0.77 32.66
N THR A 107 -6.02 0.43 32.96
CA THR A 107 -6.14 0.95 34.31
C THR A 107 -7.63 0.93 34.58
N ASN A 108 -8.08 0.01 35.43
CA ASN A 108 -9.46 -0.03 35.89
C ASN A 108 -9.85 1.40 36.32
N LEU A 109 -10.56 2.12 35.45
CA LEU A 109 -11.21 3.40 35.74
C LEU A 109 -12.33 3.24 36.79
N LYS A 110 -12.50 2.02 37.33
CA LYS A 110 -13.14 1.83 38.61
C LYS A 110 -12.32 2.58 39.64
N VAL A 111 -12.89 3.71 40.06
CA VAL A 111 -12.49 4.59 41.17
C VAL A 111 -12.14 3.80 42.45
N THR A 112 -12.53 2.55 42.57
CA THR A 112 -12.06 1.60 43.59
C THR A 112 -10.82 0.81 43.13
N ARG A 113 -9.65 1.45 43.17
CA ARG A 113 -8.36 0.78 42.96
C ARG A 113 -8.05 -0.27 44.04
N ASP A 114 -8.59 -0.08 45.24
CA ASP A 114 -8.29 -0.87 46.45
C ASP A 114 -9.43 -1.80 46.88
N GLY A 115 -10.57 -1.79 46.18
CA GLY A 115 -11.76 -2.57 46.54
C GLY A 115 -12.51 -2.10 47.80
N LEU A 116 -11.95 -1.14 48.55
CA LEU A 116 -12.61 -0.47 49.68
C LEU A 116 -13.53 0.65 49.17
N GLY A 117 -14.75 0.73 49.70
CA GLY A 117 -15.69 1.81 49.39
C GLY A 117 -15.12 3.15 49.85
N ARG A 118 -14.91 4.09 48.92
CA ARG A 118 -14.53 5.48 49.23
C ARG A 118 -15.79 6.30 49.49
N VAL A 119 -15.74 7.23 50.44
CA VAL A 119 -16.85 8.13 50.73
C VAL A 119 -16.95 9.19 49.63
N LEU A 120 -18.13 9.36 49.04
CA LEU A 120 -18.36 10.25 47.89
C LEU A 120 -18.07 11.73 48.15
N THR A 121 -17.98 12.14 49.42
CA THR A 121 -17.72 13.52 49.83
C THR A 121 -16.22 13.81 50.02
N MET A 122 -15.33 12.84 49.79
CA MET A 122 -13.89 13.07 49.89
C MET A 122 -13.43 14.01 48.76
N PRO A 123 -12.73 15.11 49.07
CA PRO A 123 -12.31 16.09 48.06
C PRO A 123 -11.42 15.46 46.98
N GLU A 124 -10.55 14.52 47.36
CA GLU A 124 -9.70 13.75 46.44
C GLU A 124 -10.53 13.02 45.37
N LEU A 125 -11.67 12.44 45.78
CA LEU A 125 -12.56 11.73 44.86
C LEU A 125 -13.19 12.69 43.85
N MET A 126 -13.63 13.86 44.33
CA MET A 126 -14.25 14.88 43.48
C MET A 126 -13.26 15.40 42.44
N GLU A 127 -12.02 15.67 42.84
CA GLU A 127 -10.93 16.08 41.94
C GLU A 127 -10.61 15.00 40.90
N GLU A 128 -10.51 13.72 41.33
CA GLU A 128 -10.30 12.59 40.42
C GLU A 128 -11.44 12.46 39.40
N THR A 129 -12.70 12.55 39.83
CA THR A 129 -13.85 12.49 38.92
C THR A 129 -13.90 13.66 37.95
N ALA A 130 -13.59 14.88 38.41
CA ALA A 130 -13.53 16.06 37.56
C ALA A 130 -12.44 15.94 36.49
N ALA A 131 -11.26 15.41 36.85
CA ALA A 131 -10.18 15.16 35.90
C ALA A 131 -10.56 14.10 34.85
N ILE A 132 -11.28 13.04 35.26
CA ILE A 132 -11.78 12.00 34.34
C ILE A 132 -12.81 12.58 33.37
N GLU A 133 -13.77 13.36 33.86
CA GLU A 133 -14.78 14.02 33.02
C GLU A 133 -14.13 14.98 32.02
N GLN A 134 -13.18 15.80 32.48
CA GLN A 134 -12.44 16.72 31.62
C GLN A 134 -11.63 15.97 30.55
N ALA A 135 -10.97 14.86 30.91
CA ALA A 135 -10.25 14.04 29.94
C ALA A 135 -11.18 13.37 28.92
N GLN A 136 -12.37 12.92 29.35
CA GLN A 136 -13.39 12.39 28.45
C GLN A 136 -13.91 13.46 27.49
N GLU A 137 -14.19 14.66 28.00
CA GLU A 137 -14.65 15.79 27.18
C GLU A 137 -13.57 16.23 26.17
N GLN A 138 -12.30 16.28 26.56
CA GLN A 138 -11.20 16.55 25.63
C GLN A 138 -11.11 15.46 24.55
N ALA A 139 -11.20 14.19 24.93
CA ALA A 139 -11.16 13.08 23.98
C ALA A 139 -12.35 13.08 22.99
N THR A 140 -13.55 13.46 23.43
CA THR A 140 -14.71 13.59 22.53
C THR A 140 -14.54 14.78 21.60
N ARG A 141 -14.09 15.93 22.10
CA ARG A 141 -13.79 17.12 21.28
C ARG A 141 -12.73 16.83 20.21
N GLU A 142 -11.62 16.21 20.57
CA GLU A 142 -10.58 15.81 19.61
C GLU A 142 -11.10 14.84 18.54
N LYS A 143 -11.99 13.90 18.92
CA LYS A 143 -12.62 12.98 17.98
C LYS A 143 -13.55 13.72 17.00
N ASP A 144 -14.35 14.66 17.49
CA ASP A 144 -15.25 15.46 16.67
C ASP A 144 -14.48 16.39 15.73
N GLU A 145 -13.39 17.02 16.20
CA GLU A 145 -12.48 17.81 15.37
C GLU A 145 -11.84 16.96 14.26
N ARG A 146 -11.35 15.75 14.58
CA ARG A 146 -10.84 14.81 13.56
C ARG A 146 -11.91 14.44 12.55
N ARG A 147 -13.16 14.21 12.99
CA ARG A 147 -14.29 13.89 12.11
C ARG A 147 -14.63 15.05 11.17
N GLN A 148 -14.70 16.27 11.70
CA GLN A 148 -14.93 17.48 10.91
C GLN A 148 -13.83 17.71 9.88
N ALA A 149 -12.55 17.58 10.27
CA ALA A 149 -11.42 17.72 9.36
C ALA A 149 -11.45 16.69 8.20
N ARG A 150 -11.86 15.44 8.47
CA ARG A 150 -12.07 14.41 7.44
C ARG A 150 -13.21 14.79 6.49
N ALA A 151 -14.33 15.29 7.01
CA ALA A 151 -15.48 15.73 6.21
C ALA A 151 -15.13 16.92 5.32
N ASP A 152 -14.45 17.94 5.85
CA ASP A 152 -13.99 19.10 5.10
C ASP A 152 -13.03 18.71 3.97
N HIS A 153 -12.10 17.79 4.24
CA HIS A 153 -11.18 17.29 3.23
C HIS A 153 -11.90 16.50 2.13
N ALA A 154 -12.91 15.69 2.49
CA ALA A 154 -13.75 14.99 1.53
C ALA A 154 -14.50 15.98 0.62
N ALA A 155 -15.12 17.02 1.20
CA ALA A 155 -15.80 18.07 0.44
C ALA A 155 -14.84 18.77 -0.54
N ARG A 156 -13.63 19.14 -0.10
CA ARG A 156 -12.60 19.74 -0.99
C ARG A 156 -12.20 18.81 -2.14
N LEU A 157 -12.17 17.49 -1.91
CA LEU A 157 -11.86 16.52 -2.95
C LEU A 157 -13.00 16.38 -3.96
N GLU A 158 -14.25 16.46 -3.52
CA GLU A 158 -15.43 16.46 -4.40
C GLU A 158 -15.44 17.70 -5.29
N ASP A 159 -15.24 18.89 -4.72
CA ASP A 159 -15.10 20.14 -5.47
C ASP A 159 -13.95 20.08 -6.49
N TRP A 160 -12.82 19.48 -6.10
CA TRP A 160 -11.68 19.31 -7.00
C TRP A 160 -11.99 18.36 -8.16
N LYS A 161 -12.71 17.24 -7.91
CA LYS A 161 -13.15 16.32 -8.95
C LYS A 161 -14.09 17.01 -9.93
N ALA A 162 -15.09 17.74 -9.45
CA ALA A 162 -16.01 18.49 -10.29
C ALA A 162 -15.28 19.48 -11.22
N LYS A 163 -14.30 20.22 -10.69
CA LYS A 163 -13.47 21.14 -11.50
C LYS A 163 -12.57 20.41 -12.51
N MET A 164 -12.08 19.22 -12.18
CA MET A 164 -11.30 18.40 -13.10
C MET A 164 -12.16 17.86 -14.24
N ASP A 165 -13.38 17.42 -13.95
CA ASP A 165 -14.33 16.95 -14.96
C ASP A 165 -14.72 18.08 -15.91
N GLU A 166 -15.03 19.27 -15.38
CA GLU A 166 -15.28 20.48 -16.20
C GLU A 166 -14.09 20.84 -17.09
N ARG A 167 -12.86 20.74 -16.56
CA ARG A 167 -11.63 20.97 -17.31
C ARG A 167 -11.48 19.95 -18.45
N ASP A 168 -11.75 18.68 -18.18
CA ASP A 168 -11.60 17.61 -19.17
C ASP A 168 -12.63 17.77 -20.31
N VAL A 169 -13.86 18.17 -19.99
CA VAL A 169 -14.88 18.55 -20.98
C VAL A 169 -14.40 19.71 -21.85
N LYS A 170 -13.81 20.76 -21.26
CA LYS A 170 -13.26 21.90 -22.03
C LYS A 170 -12.08 21.51 -22.90
N ASN A 171 -11.18 20.66 -22.40
CA ASN A 171 -10.04 20.17 -23.16
C ASN A 171 -10.47 19.30 -24.34
N GLU A 172 -11.51 18.47 -24.20
CA GLU A 172 -12.04 17.72 -25.33
C GLU A 172 -12.65 18.66 -26.39
N LYS A 173 -13.30 19.76 -25.99
CA LYS A 173 -13.75 20.80 -26.92
C LYS A 173 -12.58 21.48 -27.65
N HIS A 174 -11.49 21.81 -26.95
CA HIS A 174 -10.27 22.37 -27.58
C HIS A 174 -9.63 21.39 -28.57
N LYS A 175 -9.66 20.10 -28.25
CA LYS A 175 -9.16 19.04 -29.12
C LYS A 175 -10.04 18.87 -30.36
N GLN A 176 -11.36 18.91 -30.20
CA GLN A 176 -12.31 18.88 -31.32
C GLN A 176 -12.13 20.09 -32.23
N SER A 177 -12.03 21.30 -31.67
CA SER A 177 -11.81 22.52 -32.47
C SER A 177 -10.48 22.49 -33.22
N TRP A 178 -9.43 21.91 -32.63
CA TRP A 178 -8.15 21.69 -33.31
C TRP A 178 -8.29 20.69 -34.46
N VAL A 179 -8.99 19.57 -34.25
CA VAL A 179 -9.25 18.57 -35.31
C VAL A 179 -10.02 19.22 -36.46
N ASP A 180 -11.07 19.99 -36.18
CA ASP A 180 -11.85 20.70 -37.18
C ASP A 180 -11.01 21.73 -37.95
N ALA A 181 -10.15 22.48 -37.25
CA ALA A 181 -9.23 23.44 -37.88
C ALA A 181 -8.21 22.74 -38.78
N VAL A 182 -7.69 21.58 -38.36
CA VAL A 182 -6.78 20.76 -39.18
C VAL A 182 -7.51 20.20 -40.40
N ASN A 183 -8.73 19.71 -40.25
CA ASN A 183 -9.55 19.20 -41.36
C ASN A 183 -9.82 20.29 -42.40
N LYS A 184 -10.30 21.46 -41.96
CA LYS A 184 -10.48 22.64 -42.83
C LYS A 184 -9.19 23.05 -43.53
N TRP A 185 -8.06 23.03 -42.82
CA TRP A 185 -6.76 23.30 -43.41
C TRP A 185 -6.38 22.24 -44.47
N THR A 186 -6.64 20.96 -44.22
CA THR A 186 -6.35 19.90 -45.19
C THR A 186 -7.22 19.99 -46.44
N GLU A 187 -8.50 20.33 -46.32
CA GLU A 187 -9.41 20.59 -47.43
C GLU A 187 -8.97 21.81 -48.24
N ALA A 188 -8.62 22.91 -47.57
CA ALA A 188 -8.11 24.10 -48.25
C ALA A 188 -6.79 23.81 -49.00
N ARG A 189 -5.92 22.99 -48.41
CA ARG A 189 -4.66 22.57 -49.03
C ARG A 189 -4.87 21.65 -50.23
N SER A 190 -5.81 20.70 -50.16
CA SER A 190 -6.14 19.83 -51.29
C SER A 190 -6.77 20.62 -52.44
N ASN A 191 -7.65 21.58 -52.15
CA ASN A 191 -8.23 22.50 -53.13
C ASN A 191 -7.15 23.37 -53.79
N ALA A 192 -6.21 23.92 -53.01
CA ALA A 192 -5.09 24.69 -53.56
C ALA A 192 -4.17 23.84 -54.46
N LYS A 193 -3.97 22.56 -54.12
CA LYS A 193 -3.24 21.60 -54.96
C LYS A 193 -3.98 21.36 -56.29
N ALA A 194 -5.29 21.14 -56.23
CA ALA A 194 -6.13 20.90 -57.42
C ALA A 194 -6.16 22.13 -58.36
N ALA A 195 -6.10 23.33 -57.80
CA ALA A 195 -6.01 24.59 -58.55
C ALA A 195 -4.60 24.89 -59.12
N GLY A 196 -3.61 24.02 -58.91
CA GLY A 196 -2.26 24.18 -59.47
C GLY A 196 -1.35 25.19 -58.73
N HIS A 197 -1.72 25.61 -57.52
CA HIS A 197 -0.85 26.48 -56.72
C HIS A 197 0.41 25.75 -56.24
N LYS A 198 1.54 26.46 -56.16
CA LYS A 198 2.76 25.96 -55.51
C LYS A 198 2.50 25.79 -54.00
N LEU A 199 2.43 24.54 -53.54
CA LEU A 199 2.11 24.20 -52.15
C LEU A 199 3.03 24.85 -51.11
N LYS A 200 4.32 25.03 -51.44
CA LYS A 200 5.30 25.66 -50.53
C LYS A 200 4.93 27.11 -50.20
N ASP A 201 4.51 27.88 -51.20
CA ASP A 201 4.14 29.28 -51.02
C ASP A 201 2.78 29.40 -50.32
N TRP A 202 1.87 28.45 -50.55
CA TRP A 202 0.58 28.38 -49.89
C TRP A 202 0.71 28.00 -48.40
N ASP A 203 1.52 27.00 -48.07
CA ASP A 203 1.77 26.54 -46.69
C ASP A 203 2.46 27.65 -45.86
N ALA A 204 3.28 28.50 -46.48
CA ALA A 204 3.88 29.66 -45.82
C ALA A 204 2.85 30.73 -45.44
N LYS A 205 1.83 30.94 -46.28
CA LYS A 205 0.73 31.89 -46.03
C LYS A 205 -0.35 31.31 -45.10
N ASN A 206 -0.55 30.00 -45.16
CA ASN A 206 -1.56 29.27 -44.39
C ASN A 206 -0.87 28.17 -43.58
N PRO A 207 -0.17 28.50 -42.49
CA PRO A 207 0.53 27.51 -41.70
C PRO A 207 -0.47 26.51 -41.08
N LYS A 208 -0.07 25.25 -40.99
CA LYS A 208 -0.87 24.21 -40.35
C LYS A 208 -1.18 24.60 -38.88
N PRO A 209 -2.45 24.50 -38.42
CA PRO A 209 -2.80 24.75 -37.03
C PRO A 209 -1.97 23.88 -36.07
N LYS A 210 -1.31 24.53 -35.11
CA LYS A 210 -0.45 23.85 -34.11
C LYS A 210 -1.24 23.63 -32.82
N ARG A 211 -1.20 22.42 -32.26
CA ARG A 211 -1.83 22.09 -30.98
C ARG A 211 -1.34 22.93 -29.79
N LYS A 212 -0.12 23.47 -29.87
CA LYS A 212 0.45 24.36 -28.85
C LYS A 212 -0.05 25.81 -28.93
N ALA A 213 -0.85 26.16 -29.93
CA ALA A 213 -1.43 27.51 -29.99
C ALA A 213 -2.39 27.72 -28.80
N PRO A 214 -2.51 28.95 -28.26
CA PRO A 214 -3.35 29.21 -27.09
C PRO A 214 -4.81 28.74 -27.23
N GLU A 215 -5.35 28.79 -28.45
CA GLU A 215 -6.73 28.39 -28.77
C GLU A 215 -6.97 26.88 -28.69
N PHE A 216 -5.93 26.07 -28.83
CA PHE A 216 -6.01 24.61 -28.89
C PHE A 216 -5.28 23.92 -27.73
N CYS A 217 -4.62 24.70 -26.86
CA CYS A 217 -3.83 24.15 -25.79
C CYS A 217 -4.74 23.63 -24.66
N ASP A 218 -4.32 22.52 -24.06
CA ASP A 218 -5.02 21.94 -22.92
C ASP A 218 -4.88 22.88 -21.70
N LEU A 219 -5.96 23.07 -20.96
CA LEU A 219 -5.95 23.86 -19.73
C LEU A 219 -5.02 23.21 -18.68
N PRO A 220 -4.30 24.01 -17.88
CA PRO A 220 -3.37 23.50 -16.89
C PRO A 220 -4.07 22.62 -15.85
N LYS A 221 -3.31 21.68 -15.27
CA LYS A 221 -3.84 20.76 -14.26
C LYS A 221 -4.06 21.48 -12.93
N ILE A 222 -5.27 21.33 -12.40
CA ILE A 222 -5.64 21.87 -11.08
C ILE A 222 -4.96 20.97 -10.01
N PRO A 223 -4.14 21.54 -9.11
CA PRO A 223 -3.45 20.75 -8.10
C PRO A 223 -4.45 20.07 -7.16
N LYS A 224 -4.20 18.80 -6.86
CA LYS A 224 -5.04 18.03 -5.94
C LYS A 224 -4.89 18.59 -4.52
N PRO A 225 -5.99 18.82 -3.78
CA PRO A 225 -5.93 19.16 -2.35
C PRO A 225 -5.07 18.13 -1.62
N LYS A 226 -4.06 18.60 -0.89
CA LYS A 226 -3.27 17.75 0.00
C LYS A 226 -4.03 17.66 1.32
N ALA A 227 -4.11 16.46 1.88
CA ALA A 227 -4.48 16.32 3.28
C ALA A 227 -3.52 17.17 4.10
N ALA A 228 -4.05 17.97 5.04
CA ALA A 228 -3.19 18.58 6.05
C ALA A 228 -2.41 17.43 6.68
N SER A 229 -1.08 17.45 6.60
CA SER A 229 -0.24 16.40 7.14
C SER A 229 -0.19 16.54 8.66
N THR A 230 -1.35 16.48 9.32
CA THR A 230 -1.40 16.24 10.74
C THR A 230 -0.96 14.80 10.87
N GLN A 231 0.30 14.58 11.26
CA GLN A 231 0.85 13.26 11.58
C GLN A 231 0.20 12.72 12.86
N VAL A 232 -1.12 12.58 12.86
CA VAL A 232 -1.80 11.72 13.81
C VAL A 232 -1.68 10.35 13.20
N GLU A 233 -0.69 9.57 13.66
CA GLU A 233 -0.68 8.14 13.41
C GLU A 233 -2.00 7.60 13.96
N ASP A 234 -2.99 7.45 13.08
CA ASP A 234 -4.25 6.77 13.32
C ASP A 234 -3.92 5.28 13.57
N ASN A 235 -3.37 4.99 14.75
CA ASN A 235 -3.42 3.70 15.43
C ASN A 235 -4.81 3.47 16.05
N GLU A 236 -5.83 4.11 15.49
CA GLU A 236 -7.22 3.70 15.62
C GLU A 236 -7.36 2.43 14.79
N CYS A 237 -6.91 1.31 15.37
CA CYS A 237 -7.28 -0.02 14.96
C CYS A 237 -8.81 -0.04 14.94
N GLU A 238 -9.38 0.13 13.75
CA GLU A 238 -10.80 0.09 13.47
C GLU A 238 -11.35 -1.17 14.16
N HIS A 239 -11.99 -0.95 15.30
CA HIS A 239 -12.49 -2.03 16.13
C HIS A 239 -13.68 -2.55 15.34
N ILE A 240 -13.47 -3.60 14.54
CA ILE A 240 -14.57 -4.38 13.99
C ILE A 240 -15.27 -4.93 15.24
N ALA A 241 -16.32 -4.25 15.66
CA ALA A 241 -17.26 -4.79 16.62
C ALA A 241 -17.90 -5.97 15.92
N ILE A 242 -17.37 -7.17 16.17
CA ILE A 242 -18.05 -8.42 15.83
C ILE A 242 -19.20 -8.53 16.83
N GLU A 243 -20.23 -7.72 16.65
CA GLU A 243 -21.55 -7.93 17.25
C GLU A 243 -22.16 -9.14 16.51
N GLY A 244 -21.97 -10.34 17.07
CA GLY A 244 -22.53 -11.54 16.45
C GLY A 244 -21.85 -12.87 16.74
N ILE A 245 -20.97 -12.96 17.75
CA ILE A 245 -20.62 -14.29 18.29
C ILE A 245 -21.76 -14.69 19.21
N ILE A 246 -22.76 -15.35 18.64
CA ILE A 246 -23.71 -16.16 19.40
C ILE A 246 -22.91 -17.40 19.78
N ASP A 247 -22.49 -17.47 21.04
CA ASP A 247 -22.02 -18.73 21.61
C ASP A 247 -23.22 -19.68 21.59
N SER A 248 -23.29 -20.53 20.57
CA SER A 248 -24.15 -21.68 20.58
C SER A 248 -23.57 -22.67 21.58
N GLU A 249 -23.86 -22.46 22.86
CA GLU A 249 -23.98 -23.54 23.84
C GLU A 249 -25.07 -24.47 23.30
N SER A 250 -24.69 -25.44 22.46
CA SER A 250 -25.57 -26.55 22.15
C SER A 250 -25.50 -27.52 23.30
N ASP A 251 -26.56 -27.43 24.08
CA ASP A 251 -27.18 -28.40 24.97
C ASP A 251 -26.63 -29.84 24.90
N GLU A 252 -26.41 -30.35 26.11
CA GLU A 252 -26.32 -31.75 26.48
C GLU A 252 -27.50 -32.55 25.93
N ASP A 253 -27.21 -33.71 25.33
CA ASP A 253 -28.00 -34.95 25.42
C ASP A 253 -27.07 -36.16 25.16
#